data_AF-A0A349BXC6-F1
#
_entry.id   AF-A0A349BXC6-F1
#
_cell.length_a   1.000
_cell.length_b   1.000
_cell.length_c   1.000
_cell.angle_alpha   90.00
_cell.angle_beta   90.00
_cell.angle_gamma   90.00
#
_symmetry.space_group_name_H-M   'P 1'
#
loop_
_entity.id
_entity.type
_entity.pdbx_description
1 polymer ?
#
loop_
_entity_poly.entity_id
_entity_poly.type
_entity_poly.pdbx_seq_one_letter_code
_entity_poly.pdbx_strand_id
1 'polypeptide(L)' 'LAERSGIEMEREALRSEATRWQMRHGGLSGRTAQQFIDHLLGQQQ' A
#
# COMPACT_ATOMS: atom_id res chain seq x y z
N LEU A 1 3.81 -1.34 8.26
CA LEU A 1 2.34 -1.25 8.21
C LEU A 1 1.77 -2.46 7.48
N ALA A 2 2.17 -2.73 6.22
CA ALA A 2 1.78 -3.92 5.46
C ALA A 2 2.01 -5.27 6.18
N GLU A 3 3.21 -5.52 6.71
CA GLU A 3 3.50 -6.74 7.48
C GLU A 3 2.62 -6.88 8.74
N ARG A 4 2.30 -5.75 9.40
CA ARG A 4 1.41 -5.73 10.58
C ARG A 4 -0.05 -6.01 10.22
N SER A 5 -0.42 -5.75 8.96
CA SER A 5 -1.76 -5.97 8.41
C SER A 5 -1.91 -7.34 7.76
N GLY A 6 -0.87 -8.19 7.79
CA GLY A 6 -0.92 -9.54 7.21
C GLY A 6 -0.83 -9.57 5.68
N ILE A 7 -0.34 -8.49 5.05
CA ILE A 7 -0.15 -8.47 3.60
C ILE A 7 1.11 -9.27 3.26
N GLU A 8 0.93 -10.49 2.77
CA GLU A 8 1.99 -11.32 2.20
C GLU A 8 2.22 -10.92 0.74
N MET A 9 3.02 -9.87 0.55
CA MET A 9 3.46 -9.40 -0.76
C MET A 9 4.98 -9.30 -0.79
N GLU A 10 5.56 -9.63 -1.93
CA GLU A 10 7.00 -9.49 -2.19
C GLU A 10 7.40 -8.00 -2.06
N ARG A 11 8.57 -7.73 -1.45
CA ARG A 11 8.95 -6.36 -1.04
C ARG A 11 9.09 -5.43 -2.24
N GLU A 12 9.60 -5.91 -3.38
CA GLU A 12 9.69 -5.08 -4.58
C GLU A 12 8.31 -4.79 -5.18
N ALA A 13 7.43 -5.79 -5.23
CA ALA A 13 6.04 -5.58 -5.63
C ALA A 13 5.33 -4.54 -4.74
N LEU A 14 5.48 -4.64 -3.42
CA LEU A 14 4.91 -3.69 -2.47
C LEU A 14 5.45 -2.27 -2.69
N ARG A 15 6.76 -2.14 -2.95
CA ARG A 15 7.40 -0.85 -3.23
C ARG A 15 6.89 -0.24 -4.55
N SER A 16 6.72 -1.07 -5.57
CA SER A 16 6.19 -0.67 -6.88
C SER A 16 4.75 -0.16 -6.75
N GLU A 17 3.89 -0.88 -6.04
CA GLU A 17 2.51 -0.47 -5.80
C GLU A 17 2.41 0.79 -4.94
N ALA A 18 3.23 0.91 -3.89
CA ALA A 18 3.29 2.13 -3.09
C ALA A 18 3.72 3.35 -3.92
N THR A 19 4.65 3.16 -4.87
CA THR A 19 5.10 4.21 -5.79
C THR A 19 3.96 4.63 -6.73
N ARG A 20 3.22 3.68 -7.30
CA ARG A 20 2.05 3.95 -8.14
C ARG A 20 0.96 4.68 -7.35
N TRP A 21 0.70 4.24 -6.12
CA TRP A 21 -0.25 4.86 -5.22
C TRP A 21 0.12 6.31 -4.92
N GLN A 22 1.39 6.57 -4.62
CA GLN A 22 1.91 7.91 -4.37
C GLN A 22 1.72 8.84 -5.58
N MET A 23 1.95 8.36 -6.80
CA MET A 23 1.70 9.14 -8.02
C MET A 23 0.22 9.46 -8.24
N ARG A 24 -0.67 8.51 -7.95
CA ARG A 24 -2.14 8.68 -8.13
C ARG A 24 -2.76 9.59 -7.07
N HIS A 25 -2.23 9.59 -5.85
CA HIS A 25 -2.80 10.30 -4.70
C HIS A 25 -1.99 11.52 -4.25
N GLY A 26 -0.96 11.91 -5.00
CA GLY A 26 -0.22 13.17 -4.80
C GLY A 26 0.73 13.16 -3.60
N GLY A 27 1.21 12.00 -3.15
CA GLY A 27 2.14 11.88 -2.01
C GLY A 27 1.80 10.75 -1.05
N LEU A 28 2.82 10.23 -0.35
CA LEU A 28 2.67 9.19 0.67
C LEU A 28 2.82 9.80 2.07
N SER A 29 1.74 10.34 2.61
CA SER A 29 1.68 10.73 4.03
C SER A 29 1.33 9.51 4.90
N GLY A 30 1.45 9.61 6.22
CA GLY A 30 1.01 8.54 7.13
C GLY A 30 -0.46 8.13 6.92
N ARG A 31 -1.33 9.10 6.55
CA ARG A 31 -2.72 8.85 6.18
C ARG A 31 -2.84 8.12 4.83
N THR A 32 -2.10 8.57 3.81
CA THR A 32 -2.13 7.93 2.48
C THR A 32 -1.55 6.52 2.51
N ALA A 33 -0.60 6.25 3.40
CA ALA A 33 -0.07 4.91 3.65
C ALA A 33 -1.14 3.99 4.27
N GLN A 34 -1.96 4.47 5.20
CA GLN A 34 -3.08 3.69 5.73
C GLN A 34 -4.09 3.36 4.62
N GLN A 35 -4.48 4.35 3.81
CA GLN A 35 -5.38 4.14 2.67
C GLN A 35 -4.82 3.13 1.65
N PHE A 36 -3.51 3.16 1.42
CA PHE A 36 -2.84 2.16 0.57
C PHE A 36 -2.98 0.75 1.14
N ILE A 37 -2.76 0.58 2.45
CA ILE A 37 -2.94 -0.71 3.12
C ILE A 37 -4.40 -1.17 3.02
N ASP A 38 -5.36 -0.28 3.30
CA ASP A 38 -6.79 -0.60 3.21
C ASP A 38 -7.19 -1.00 1.77
N HIS A 39 -6.61 -0.34 0.77
CA HIS A 39 -6.80 -0.68 -0.64
C HIS A 39 -6.26 -2.07 -0.99
N LEU A 40 -5.05 -2.40 -0.53
CA LEU A 40 -4.47 -3.72 -0.74
C LEU A 40 -5.29 -4.81 -0.07
N LEU A 41 -5.76 -4.57 1.16
CA LEU A 41 -6.63 -5.50 1.89
C LEU A 41 -7.97 -5.70 1.17
N GLY A 42 -8.55 -4.63 0.61
CA GLY A 42 -9.79 -4.70 -0.16
C GLY A 42 -9.65 -5.41 -1.52
N GLN A 43 -8.46 -5.42 -2.12
CA GLN A 43 -8.19 -6.17 -3.36
C GLN A 43 -7.95 -7.67 -3.14
N GLN A 44 -7.63 -8.09 -1.92
CA GLN A 44 -7.42 -9.51 -1.58
C GLN A 44 -8.73 -10.25 -1.21
N GLN A 45 -9.89 -9.61 -1.36
CA GLN A 45 -11.21 -10.21 -1.15
C GLN A 45 -11.85 -10.75 -2.43
#